data_AF-A0A183PG26-F1
#
_entry.id   AF-A0A183PG26-F1
#
_cell.length_a   1.000
_cell.length_b   1.000
_cell.length_c   1.000
_cell.angle_alpha   90.00
_cell.angle_beta   90.00
_cell.angle_gamma   90.00
#
_symmetry.space_group_name_H-M   'P 1'
#
loop_
_entity.id
_entity.type
_entity.pdbx_description
1 polymer ?
#
loop_
_entity_poly.entity_id
_entity_poly.type
_entity_poly.pdbx_seq_one_letter_code
_entity_poly.pdbx_strand_id
1 'polypeptide(L)'
;MGTDSSMKAVDEQSGPKKEDTSKDDLVVFLYKSEFSSLITYLQKLCADVVSVLGMTVTDQPETRYDTLTYRHLGCQGDIGAWGHEYVRHLTNQIVGTWQEKEYDSLMDNPEEAEAIDLCIEIEQHHLLEMYTSSLNYTRVCLYLTSCVAYLPTPDNNKVLQYATILYRKFEDLGNAMRCALRLNDMNLIREIFLESGKVKTGSRNYGPAIQRQLAYLLGRQNIVFPDEECLADEELTEMLWNTRLSEHFLSLGRELDIMDPKVPPEEPFHG
;
A
#
# COMPACT_ATOMS: atom_id res chain seq x y z
N MET A 1 -40.10 48.73 46.39
CA MET A 1 -38.85 48.84 47.18
C MET A 1 -37.74 48.54 46.18
N GLY A 2 -37.20 49.54 45.49
CA GLY A 2 -36.29 50.54 46.04
C GLY A 2 -34.85 50.14 45.68
N THR A 3 -34.44 50.40 44.43
CA THR A 3 -33.32 51.29 44.02
C THR A 3 -31.94 50.66 44.24
N ASP A 4 -31.24 50.12 43.23
CA ASP A 4 -30.70 50.69 41.99
C ASP A 4 -29.39 51.50 42.19
N SER A 5 -28.34 50.99 41.53
CA SER A 5 -27.13 51.63 40.98
C SER A 5 -26.52 52.88 41.61
N SER A 6 -25.20 52.83 41.89
CA SER A 6 -24.17 53.52 41.07
C SER A 6 -22.82 53.70 41.79
N MET A 7 -21.77 53.32 41.07
CA MET A 7 -20.43 53.94 40.96
C MET A 7 -20.05 55.09 41.90
N LYS A 8 -18.85 55.00 42.50
CA LYS A 8 -17.74 55.93 42.23
C LYS A 8 -16.39 55.41 42.76
N ALA A 9 -15.39 55.56 41.89
CA ALA A 9 -13.96 55.37 42.14
C ALA A 9 -13.41 56.35 43.19
N VAL A 10 -12.22 56.04 43.74
CA VAL A 10 -11.03 56.93 43.80
C VAL A 10 -9.87 56.13 44.42
N ASP A 11 -8.81 55.99 43.63
CA ASP A 11 -7.43 55.68 44.02
C ASP A 11 -6.94 56.65 45.12
N GLU A 12 -6.22 56.15 46.13
CA GLU A 12 -5.03 56.84 46.64
C GLU A 12 -4.20 55.94 47.59
N GLN A 13 -3.13 55.39 46.99
CA GLN A 13 -1.80 55.18 47.55
C GLN A 13 -1.60 55.32 49.07
N SER A 14 -1.23 54.20 49.72
CA SER A 14 -0.17 54.25 50.74
C SER A 14 0.82 53.11 50.48
N GLY A 15 2.09 53.52 50.30
CA GLY A 15 3.16 52.77 49.66
C GLY A 15 3.62 51.47 50.34
N PRO A 16 4.55 50.74 49.68
CA PRO A 16 4.96 49.41 50.07
C PRO A 16 5.75 49.48 51.37
N LYS A 17 5.33 48.72 52.38
CA LYS A 17 6.27 48.25 53.41
C LYS A 17 7.30 47.42 52.67
N LYS A 18 8.56 47.86 52.70
CA LYS A 18 9.72 47.07 52.29
C LYS A 18 9.75 45.83 53.17
N GLU A 19 9.10 44.75 52.74
CA GLU A 19 9.51 43.41 53.13
C GLU A 19 10.81 43.16 52.37
N ASP A 20 11.90 43.24 53.12
CA ASP A 20 13.22 42.81 52.68
C ASP A 20 13.08 41.38 52.14
N THR A 21 13.06 41.24 50.82
CA THR A 21 13.26 39.96 50.15
C THR A 21 14.66 39.52 50.53
N SER A 22 14.71 38.66 51.55
CA SER A 22 15.96 38.30 52.22
C SER A 22 16.90 37.74 51.17
N LYS A 23 18.20 38.04 51.30
CA LYS A 23 19.25 37.35 50.54
C LYS A 23 19.08 35.82 50.62
N ASP A 24 18.45 35.33 51.69
CA ASP A 24 18.09 33.92 51.87
C ASP A 24 17.07 33.41 50.85
N ASP A 25 16.11 34.22 50.38
CA ASP A 25 15.15 33.81 49.35
C ASP A 25 15.81 33.70 47.96
N LEU A 26 16.77 34.59 47.68
CA LEU A 26 17.59 34.51 46.46
C LEU A 26 18.54 33.31 46.51
N VAL A 27 19.13 33.03 47.67
CA VAL A 27 19.96 31.84 47.89
C VAL A 27 19.11 30.58 47.74
N VAL A 28 17.94 30.50 48.37
CA VAL A 28 17.02 29.36 48.22
C VAL A 28 16.56 29.20 46.77
N PHE A 29 16.29 30.29 46.05
CA PHE A 29 15.94 30.23 44.63
C PHE A 29 17.10 29.74 43.74
N LEU A 30 18.33 30.23 43.98
CA LEU A 30 19.53 29.77 43.28
C LEU A 30 19.84 28.30 43.58
N TYR A 31 19.78 27.89 44.85
CA TYR A 31 19.93 26.48 45.24
C TYR A 31 18.84 25.62 44.61
N LYS A 32 17.58 26.07 44.57
CA LYS A 32 16.48 25.32 43.95
C LYS A 32 16.64 25.21 42.43
N SER A 33 17.19 26.23 41.78
CA SER A 33 17.50 26.22 40.35
C SER A 33 18.67 25.28 40.01
N GLU A 34 19.77 25.37 40.76
CA GLU A 34 20.92 24.48 40.61
C GLU A 34 20.56 23.02 40.94
N PHE A 35 19.78 22.80 42.00
CA PHE A 35 19.31 21.47 42.38
C PHE A 35 18.33 20.90 41.33
N SER A 36 17.48 21.73 40.73
CA SER A 36 16.64 21.31 39.60
C SER A 36 17.48 20.90 38.40
N SER A 37 18.55 21.64 38.08
CA SER A 37 19.45 21.30 36.98
C SER A 37 20.20 19.99 37.23
N LEU A 38 20.60 19.74 38.48
CA LEU A 38 21.26 18.50 38.89
C LEU A 38 20.30 17.29 38.80
N ILE A 39 19.04 17.46 39.22
CA ILE A 39 18.00 16.43 39.09
C ILE A 39 17.78 16.08 37.62
N THR A 40 17.63 17.09 36.75
CA THR A 40 17.45 16.84 35.31
C THR A 40 18.65 16.12 34.71
N TYR A 41 19.87 16.48 35.12
CA TYR A 41 21.07 15.79 34.67
C TYR A 41 21.11 14.31 35.12
N LEU A 42 20.80 14.04 36.39
CA LEU A 42 20.72 12.67 36.92
C LEU A 42 19.62 11.86 36.23
N GLN A 43 18.48 12.46 35.94
CA GLN A 43 17.39 11.80 35.20
C GLN A 43 17.84 11.35 33.81
N LYS A 44 18.56 12.20 33.07
CA LYS A 44 19.09 11.85 31.74
C LYS A 44 20.16 10.75 31.81
N LEU A 45 21.01 10.77 32.84
CA LEU A 45 22.02 9.72 33.03
C LEU A 45 21.37 8.39 33.41
N CYS A 46 20.35 8.40 34.27
CA CYS A 46 19.56 7.21 34.57
C CYS A 46 18.83 6.69 33.34
N ALA A 47 18.30 7.56 32.48
CA ALA A 47 17.67 7.16 31.22
C ALA A 47 18.64 6.41 30.29
N ASP A 48 19.90 6.84 30.19
CA ASP A 48 20.92 6.11 29.43
C ASP A 48 21.17 4.70 30.01
N VAL A 49 21.25 4.55 31.34
CA VAL A 49 21.43 3.24 31.99
C VAL A 49 20.21 2.34 31.81
N VAL A 50 19.00 2.89 31.98
CA VAL A 50 17.73 2.16 31.77
C VAL A 50 17.59 1.73 30.30
N SER A 51 18.08 2.52 29.35
CA SER A 51 18.05 2.13 27.92
C SER A 51 18.83 0.83 27.67
N VAL A 52 20.00 0.69 28.28
CA VAL A 52 20.85 -0.51 28.14
C VAL A 52 20.21 -1.70 28.85
N LEU A 53 19.67 -1.49 30.05
CA LEU A 53 18.95 -2.54 30.78
C LEU A 53 17.70 -3.03 30.00
N GLY A 54 17.03 -2.13 29.29
CA GLY A 54 15.87 -2.43 28.45
C GLY A 54 16.15 -3.47 27.35
N MET A 55 17.41 -3.65 26.93
CA MET A 55 17.80 -4.70 25.99
C MET A 55 17.46 -6.11 26.50
N THR A 56 17.30 -6.28 27.80
CA THR A 56 16.97 -7.57 28.43
C THR A 56 15.48 -7.82 28.58
N VAL A 57 14.65 -6.80 28.36
CA VAL A 57 13.18 -6.85 28.56
C VAL A 57 12.49 -6.58 27.23
N THR A 58 12.78 -7.43 26.24
CA THR A 58 12.27 -7.30 24.87
C THR A 58 11.01 -8.12 24.61
N ASP A 59 10.70 -9.05 25.50
CA ASP A 59 9.63 -10.04 25.30
C ASP A 59 8.22 -9.48 25.56
N GLN A 60 8.13 -8.31 26.19
CA GLN A 60 6.87 -7.64 26.46
C GLN A 60 6.56 -6.62 25.36
N PRO A 61 5.36 -6.66 24.76
CA PRO A 61 5.00 -5.76 23.66
C PRO A 61 4.95 -4.29 24.10
N GLU A 62 4.56 -4.01 25.35
CA GLU A 62 4.48 -2.64 25.89
C GLU A 62 5.84 -1.97 26.07
N THR A 63 6.90 -2.75 26.34
CA THR A 63 8.26 -2.24 26.63
C THR A 63 9.22 -2.46 25.46
N ARG A 64 8.73 -2.93 24.31
CA ARG A 64 9.56 -3.35 23.16
C ARG A 64 10.46 -2.24 22.62
N TYR A 65 10.02 -0.98 22.74
CA TYR A 65 10.74 0.22 22.27
C TYR A 65 11.26 1.11 23.41
N ASP A 66 11.28 0.60 24.64
CA ASP A 66 11.73 1.36 25.80
C ASP A 66 13.20 1.73 25.67
N THR A 67 14.05 0.83 25.18
CA THR A 67 15.47 1.12 24.94
C THR A 67 15.65 2.34 24.04
N LEU A 68 14.92 2.41 22.91
CA LEU A 68 14.97 3.55 22.00
C LEU A 68 14.40 4.82 22.65
N THR A 69 13.31 4.70 23.40
CA THR A 69 12.63 5.82 24.08
C THR A 69 13.51 6.43 25.16
N TYR A 70 14.04 5.61 26.07
CA TYR A 70 14.94 6.06 27.12
C TYR A 70 16.26 6.58 26.56
N ARG A 71 16.73 6.02 25.43
CA ARG A 71 17.91 6.57 24.75
C ARG A 71 17.65 7.96 24.19
N HIS A 72 16.46 8.23 23.65
CA HIS A 72 16.09 9.57 23.18
C HIS A 72 16.00 10.59 24.34
N LEU A 73 15.59 10.14 25.52
CA LEU A 73 15.50 10.95 26.75
C LEU A 73 16.85 11.19 27.45
N GLY A 74 17.89 10.43 27.10
CA GLY A 74 19.20 10.45 27.77
C GLY A 74 20.12 11.62 27.40
N CYS A 75 21.40 11.50 27.76
CA CYS A 75 22.40 12.57 27.59
C CYS A 75 22.97 12.70 26.16
N GLN A 76 22.52 11.89 25.20
CA GLN A 76 23.01 11.87 23.80
C GLN A 76 24.54 11.77 23.66
N GLY A 77 25.23 11.13 24.61
CA GLY A 77 26.67 10.83 24.51
C GLY A 77 27.00 9.87 23.37
N ASP A 78 28.28 9.52 23.19
CA ASP A 78 28.68 8.58 22.14
C ASP A 78 27.95 7.23 22.27
N ILE A 79 27.24 6.83 21.22
CA ILE A 79 26.45 5.58 21.16
C ILE A 79 27.37 4.36 21.20
N GLY A 80 28.60 4.49 20.67
CA GLY A 80 29.58 3.40 20.63
C GLY A 80 30.16 3.05 22.01
N ALA A 81 30.00 3.92 23.00
CA ALA A 81 30.59 3.73 24.34
C ALA A 81 30.07 2.48 25.08
N TRP A 82 28.84 2.04 24.76
CA TRP A 82 28.22 0.84 25.34
C TRP A 82 28.47 -0.44 24.54
N GLY A 83 29.21 -0.33 23.42
CA GLY A 83 29.59 -1.46 22.58
C GLY A 83 28.63 -1.78 21.43
N HIS A 84 29.10 -2.57 20.47
CA HIS A 84 28.39 -2.84 19.22
C HIS A 84 27.06 -3.59 19.38
N GLU A 85 26.90 -4.40 20.42
CA GLU A 85 25.66 -5.13 20.66
C GLU A 85 24.50 -4.18 20.99
N TYR A 86 24.77 -3.14 21.79
CA TYR A 86 23.81 -2.07 22.07
C TYR A 86 23.43 -1.30 20.80
N VAL A 87 24.43 -0.96 19.97
CA VAL A 87 24.20 -0.28 18.69
C VAL A 87 23.34 -1.14 17.78
N ARG A 88 23.66 -2.43 17.63
CA ARG A 88 22.89 -3.37 16.82
C ARG A 88 21.45 -3.49 17.30
N HIS A 89 21.25 -3.55 18.61
CA HIS A 89 19.93 -3.62 19.19
C HIS A 89 19.09 -2.36 18.91
N LEU A 90 19.69 -1.17 19.06
CA LEU A 90 19.05 0.09 18.68
C LEU A 90 18.72 0.13 17.19
N THR A 91 19.63 -0.31 16.33
CA THR A 91 19.39 -0.38 14.88
C THR A 91 18.18 -1.27 14.57
N ASN A 92 18.09 -2.45 15.20
CA ASN A 92 16.95 -3.34 15.02
C ASN A 92 15.63 -2.72 15.51
N GLN A 93 15.65 -2.01 16.65
CA GLN A 93 14.46 -1.30 17.13
C GLN A 93 14.04 -0.17 16.19
N ILE A 94 14.99 0.62 15.66
CA ILE A 94 14.70 1.68 14.70
C ILE A 94 14.04 1.10 13.45
N VAL A 95 14.59 0.03 12.88
CA VAL A 95 14.00 -0.67 11.73
C VAL A 95 12.59 -1.16 12.06
N GLY A 96 12.39 -1.77 13.24
CA GLY A 96 11.07 -2.22 13.69
C GLY A 96 10.05 -1.09 13.85
N THR A 97 10.44 0.04 14.48
CA THR A 97 9.56 1.20 14.62
C THR A 97 9.24 1.85 13.29
N TRP A 98 10.18 1.84 12.34
CA TRP A 98 9.96 2.41 11.02
C TRP A 98 8.93 1.59 10.26
N GLN A 99 9.09 0.25 10.24
CA GLN A 99 8.11 -0.65 9.67
C GLN A 99 6.72 -0.46 10.31
N GLU A 100 6.62 -0.44 11.65
CA GLU A 100 5.34 -0.28 12.33
C GLU A 100 4.66 1.08 12.06
N LYS A 101 5.40 2.19 12.07
CA LYS A 101 4.86 3.52 11.74
C LYS A 101 4.45 3.65 10.27
N GLU A 102 5.17 2.99 9.40
CA GLU A 102 4.87 2.95 7.98
C GLU A 102 3.56 2.19 7.73
N TYR A 103 3.33 1.07 8.42
CA TYR A 103 2.04 0.36 8.41
C TYR A 103 0.89 1.21 8.97
N ASP A 104 1.13 1.96 10.06
CA ASP A 104 0.09 2.82 10.68
C ASP A 104 -0.28 3.99 9.74
N SER A 105 0.73 4.62 9.12
CA SER A 105 0.52 5.68 8.13
C SER A 105 -0.21 5.16 6.88
N LEU A 106 0.04 3.90 6.50
CA LEU A 106 -0.69 3.20 5.44
C LEU A 106 -2.17 2.97 5.77
N MET A 107 -2.50 2.77 7.06
CA MET A 107 -3.87 2.53 7.53
C MET A 107 -4.68 3.83 7.59
N ASP A 108 -4.04 4.96 7.84
CA ASP A 108 -4.71 6.26 7.99
C ASP A 108 -5.15 6.87 6.64
N ASN A 109 -4.41 6.63 5.53
CA ASN A 109 -4.74 7.14 4.18
C ASN A 109 -4.70 6.04 3.09
N PRO A 110 -5.66 5.11 3.07
CA PRO A 110 -5.69 3.99 2.12
C PRO A 110 -5.88 4.39 0.65
N GLU A 111 -6.25 5.63 0.36
CA GLU A 111 -6.60 6.09 -1.00
C GLU A 111 -5.46 6.81 -1.71
N GLU A 112 -4.33 7.05 -1.04
CA GLU A 112 -3.20 7.76 -1.64
C GLU A 112 -2.35 6.84 -2.51
N ALA A 113 -2.00 7.32 -3.70
CA ALA A 113 -1.14 6.60 -4.64
C ALA A 113 0.22 6.22 -4.02
N GLU A 114 0.68 7.00 -3.03
CA GLU A 114 1.91 6.75 -2.28
C GLU A 114 1.86 5.43 -1.48
N ALA A 115 0.71 5.04 -0.94
CA ALA A 115 0.56 3.79 -0.19
C ALA A 115 0.73 2.55 -1.09
N ILE A 116 0.29 2.65 -2.35
CA ILE A 116 0.44 1.57 -3.34
C ILE A 116 1.90 1.43 -3.77
N ASP A 117 2.56 2.56 -4.08
CA ASP A 117 3.97 2.57 -4.46
C ASP A 117 4.84 2.01 -3.32
N LEU A 118 4.50 2.36 -2.09
CA LEU A 118 5.20 1.85 -0.93
C LEU A 118 4.97 0.34 -0.68
N CYS A 119 3.73 -0.14 -0.83
CA CYS A 119 3.44 -1.58 -0.76
C CYS A 119 4.28 -2.40 -1.75
N ILE A 120 4.53 -1.81 -2.93
CA ILE A 120 5.37 -2.40 -3.96
C ILE A 120 6.84 -2.39 -3.54
N GLU A 121 7.34 -1.27 -2.98
CA GLU A 121 8.73 -1.14 -2.52
C GLU A 121 9.08 -2.08 -1.35
N ILE A 122 8.14 -2.27 -0.40
CA ILE A 122 8.31 -3.18 0.75
C ILE A 122 8.01 -4.66 0.36
N GLU A 123 7.65 -4.90 -0.91
CA GLU A 123 7.29 -6.22 -1.45
C GLU A 123 6.08 -6.89 -0.73
N GLN A 124 5.26 -6.11 -0.03
CA GLN A 124 4.08 -6.59 0.71
C GLN A 124 2.82 -6.60 -0.16
N HIS A 125 2.88 -7.38 -1.25
CA HIS A 125 1.86 -7.46 -2.28
C HIS A 125 0.48 -7.94 -1.79
N HIS A 126 0.40 -8.62 -0.64
CA HIS A 126 -0.87 -9.04 -0.03
C HIS A 126 -1.79 -7.86 0.29
N LEU A 127 -1.20 -6.72 0.65
CA LEU A 127 -1.94 -5.53 1.05
C LEU A 127 -2.51 -4.75 -0.15
N LEU A 128 -1.99 -4.98 -1.35
CA LEU A 128 -2.46 -4.30 -2.57
C LEU A 128 -3.95 -4.54 -2.84
N GLU A 129 -4.51 -5.67 -2.41
CA GLU A 129 -5.94 -5.92 -2.57
C GLU A 129 -6.80 -4.89 -1.82
N MET A 130 -6.34 -4.38 -0.68
CA MET A 130 -7.10 -3.42 0.14
C MET A 130 -7.03 -2.00 -0.42
N TYR A 131 -5.86 -1.59 -0.91
CA TYR A 131 -5.58 -0.21 -1.31
C TYR A 131 -5.85 0.09 -2.80
N THR A 132 -6.15 -0.93 -3.60
CA THR A 132 -6.36 -0.75 -5.04
C THR A 132 -7.80 -0.33 -5.37
N SER A 133 -7.90 0.74 -6.16
CA SER A 133 -9.14 1.30 -6.74
C SER A 133 -9.18 1.14 -8.26
N SER A 134 -10.36 1.36 -8.86
CA SER A 134 -10.62 1.23 -10.30
C SER A 134 -9.82 2.20 -11.18
N LEU A 135 -9.29 3.28 -10.61
CA LEU A 135 -8.43 4.22 -11.34
C LEU A 135 -6.97 3.76 -11.41
N ASN A 136 -6.51 3.03 -10.40
CA ASN A 136 -5.09 2.73 -10.21
C ASN A 136 -4.70 1.31 -10.62
N TYR A 137 -5.64 0.35 -10.60
CA TYR A 137 -5.34 -1.06 -10.84
C TYR A 137 -4.58 -1.32 -12.14
N THR A 138 -4.91 -0.62 -13.23
CA THR A 138 -4.24 -0.80 -14.52
C THR A 138 -2.75 -0.52 -14.44
N ARG A 139 -2.36 0.53 -13.70
CA ARG A 139 -0.95 0.91 -13.52
C ARG A 139 -0.25 -0.10 -12.62
N VAL A 140 -0.89 -0.49 -11.51
CA VAL A 140 -0.35 -1.45 -10.55
C VAL A 140 -0.11 -2.80 -11.22
N CYS A 141 -1.12 -3.35 -11.90
CA CYS A 141 -0.97 -4.63 -12.57
C CYS A 141 0.07 -4.59 -13.71
N LEU A 142 0.16 -3.48 -14.44
CA LEU A 142 1.19 -3.30 -15.48
C LEU A 142 2.59 -3.32 -14.87
N TYR A 143 2.78 -2.61 -13.75
CA TYR A 143 4.03 -2.61 -13.00
C TYR A 143 4.39 -4.04 -12.57
N LEU A 144 3.48 -4.74 -11.86
CA LEU A 144 3.70 -6.11 -11.41
C LEU A 144 4.07 -7.04 -12.57
N THR A 145 3.36 -6.95 -13.70
CA THR A 145 3.61 -7.77 -14.89
C THR A 145 4.99 -7.51 -15.50
N SER A 146 5.45 -6.25 -15.46
CA SER A 146 6.79 -5.87 -15.93
C SER A 146 7.90 -6.37 -14.99
N CYS A 147 7.65 -6.35 -13.68
CA CYS A 147 8.59 -6.82 -12.67
C CYS A 147 8.85 -8.33 -12.74
N VAL A 148 7.86 -9.12 -13.15
CA VAL A 148 7.95 -10.59 -13.27
C VAL A 148 9.15 -11.05 -14.12
N ALA A 149 9.61 -10.25 -15.10
CA ALA A 149 10.78 -10.59 -15.91
C ALA A 149 12.12 -10.51 -15.16
N TYR A 150 12.16 -9.74 -14.06
CA TYR A 150 13.37 -9.49 -13.27
C TYR A 150 13.43 -10.33 -11.99
N LEU A 151 12.31 -10.92 -11.58
CA LEU A 151 12.20 -11.73 -10.37
C LEU A 151 12.59 -13.20 -10.64
N PRO A 152 13.35 -13.84 -9.73
CA PRO A 152 13.61 -15.27 -9.82
C PRO A 152 12.35 -16.09 -9.48
N THR A 153 12.30 -17.32 -9.98
CA THR A 153 11.37 -18.36 -9.46
C THR A 153 11.80 -18.72 -8.03
N PRO A 154 10.93 -18.67 -7.00
CA PRO A 154 9.45 -18.75 -7.04
C PRO A 154 8.68 -17.43 -6.83
N ASP A 155 9.36 -16.32 -6.55
CA ASP A 155 8.69 -15.07 -6.19
C ASP A 155 7.97 -14.42 -7.38
N ASN A 156 8.48 -14.64 -8.58
CA ASN A 156 7.80 -14.27 -9.83
C ASN A 156 6.38 -14.85 -9.94
N ASN A 157 6.16 -16.09 -9.48
CA ASN A 157 4.86 -16.75 -9.50
C ASN A 157 3.92 -16.12 -8.49
N LYS A 158 4.41 -15.75 -7.30
CA LYS A 158 3.60 -15.05 -6.29
C LYS A 158 3.12 -13.70 -6.81
N VAL A 159 4.02 -12.89 -7.38
CA VAL A 159 3.68 -11.59 -7.97
C VAL A 159 2.62 -11.73 -9.07
N LEU A 160 2.76 -12.75 -9.91
CA LEU A 160 1.81 -13.01 -10.99
C LEU A 160 0.45 -13.54 -10.48
N GLN A 161 0.43 -14.30 -9.38
CA GLN A 161 -0.80 -14.68 -8.68
C GLN A 161 -1.52 -13.45 -8.11
N TYR A 162 -0.79 -12.54 -7.45
CA TYR A 162 -1.38 -11.28 -6.95
C TYR A 162 -1.94 -10.41 -8.08
N ALA A 163 -1.20 -10.29 -9.20
CA ALA A 163 -1.71 -9.57 -10.37
C ALA A 163 -3.01 -10.20 -10.91
N THR A 164 -3.10 -11.54 -10.90
CA THR A 164 -4.30 -12.25 -11.35
C THR A 164 -5.50 -12.01 -10.43
N ILE A 165 -5.28 -12.03 -9.10
CA ILE A 165 -6.31 -11.70 -8.10
C ILE A 165 -6.79 -10.26 -8.30
N LEU A 166 -5.86 -9.33 -8.52
CA LEU A 166 -6.17 -7.92 -8.72
C LEU A 166 -7.00 -7.69 -10.00
N TYR A 167 -6.61 -8.30 -11.12
CA TYR A 167 -7.39 -8.22 -12.36
C TYR A 167 -8.79 -8.83 -12.21
N ARG A 168 -8.90 -9.94 -11.46
CA ARG A 168 -10.17 -10.61 -11.18
C ARG A 168 -11.13 -9.73 -10.35
N LYS A 169 -10.60 -8.99 -9.37
CA LYS A 169 -11.37 -8.02 -8.56
C LYS A 169 -12.03 -6.93 -9.41
N PHE A 170 -11.36 -6.48 -10.48
CA PHE A 170 -11.86 -5.43 -11.37
C PHE A 170 -12.56 -5.97 -12.63
N GLU A 171 -12.89 -7.26 -12.68
CA GLU A 171 -13.56 -7.94 -13.80
C GLU A 171 -12.80 -7.88 -15.15
N ASP A 172 -11.50 -7.56 -15.13
CA ASP A 172 -10.64 -7.60 -16.32
C ASP A 172 -10.14 -9.05 -16.56
N LEU A 173 -11.08 -9.89 -16.99
CA LEU A 173 -10.84 -11.32 -17.19
C LEU A 173 -9.85 -11.60 -18.33
N GLY A 174 -9.73 -10.69 -19.30
CA GLY A 174 -8.78 -10.83 -20.40
C GLY A 174 -7.34 -10.80 -19.90
N ASN A 175 -6.99 -9.78 -19.11
CA ASN A 175 -5.66 -9.66 -18.53
C ASN A 175 -5.40 -10.68 -17.42
N ALA A 176 -6.42 -11.01 -16.61
CA ALA A 176 -6.34 -12.10 -15.64
C ALA A 176 -5.98 -13.44 -16.31
N MET A 177 -6.65 -13.75 -17.42
CA MET A 177 -6.39 -14.96 -18.19
C MET A 177 -4.95 -15.00 -18.71
N ARG A 178 -4.45 -13.88 -19.27
CA ARG A 178 -3.06 -13.81 -19.75
C ARG A 178 -2.04 -14.08 -18.64
N CYS A 179 -2.31 -13.60 -17.42
CA CYS A 179 -1.48 -13.88 -16.25
C CYS A 179 -1.55 -15.35 -15.84
N ALA A 180 -2.75 -15.93 -15.79
CA ALA A 180 -2.96 -17.35 -15.48
C ALA A 180 -2.28 -18.29 -16.50
N LEU A 181 -2.33 -17.94 -17.79
CA LEU A 181 -1.64 -18.65 -18.87
C LEU A 181 -0.13 -18.66 -18.68
N ARG A 182 0.43 -17.54 -18.19
CA ARG A 182 1.87 -17.44 -17.89
C ARG A 182 2.26 -18.20 -16.63
N LEU A 183 1.35 -18.36 -15.66
CA LEU A 183 1.52 -19.25 -14.50
C LEU A 183 1.42 -20.74 -14.87
N ASN A 184 0.80 -21.05 -16.01
CA ASN A 184 0.49 -22.42 -16.45
C ASN A 184 -0.36 -23.21 -15.43
N ASP A 185 -1.25 -22.51 -14.71
CA ASP A 185 -2.19 -23.14 -13.78
C ASP A 185 -3.53 -23.41 -14.48
N MET A 186 -3.71 -24.67 -14.88
CA MET A 186 -4.91 -25.14 -15.58
C MET A 186 -6.20 -24.99 -14.76
N ASN A 187 -6.12 -25.01 -13.43
CA ASN A 187 -7.30 -24.85 -12.58
C ASN A 187 -7.74 -23.39 -12.57
N LEU A 188 -6.80 -22.46 -12.40
CA LEU A 188 -7.07 -21.03 -12.43
C LEU A 188 -7.60 -20.57 -13.79
N ILE A 189 -7.04 -21.09 -14.87
CA ILE A 189 -7.52 -20.89 -16.25
C ILE A 189 -8.99 -21.33 -16.38
N ARG A 190 -9.33 -22.51 -15.85
CA ARG A 190 -10.71 -23.02 -15.88
C ARG A 190 -11.66 -22.14 -15.07
N GLU A 191 -11.26 -21.71 -13.88
CA GLU A 191 -12.06 -20.83 -13.02
C GLU A 191 -12.38 -19.50 -13.72
N ILE A 192 -11.36 -18.84 -14.28
CA ILE A 192 -11.52 -17.57 -15.02
C ILE A 192 -12.44 -17.76 -16.23
N PHE A 193 -12.29 -18.87 -16.95
CA PHE A 193 -13.14 -19.18 -18.10
C PHE A 193 -14.61 -19.39 -17.70
N LEU A 194 -14.89 -20.11 -16.62
CA LEU A 194 -16.26 -20.30 -16.11
C LEU A 194 -16.88 -19.02 -15.55
N GLU A 195 -16.07 -18.15 -14.95
CA GLU A 195 -16.49 -16.83 -14.48
C GLU A 195 -16.87 -15.92 -15.64
N SER A 196 -16.14 -15.99 -16.75
CA SER A 196 -16.42 -15.17 -17.93
C SER A 196 -17.82 -15.35 -18.49
N GLY A 197 -18.38 -16.56 -18.44
CA GLY A 197 -19.76 -16.83 -18.89
C GLY A 197 -20.84 -16.24 -17.98
N LYS A 198 -20.50 -15.88 -16.73
CA LYS A 198 -21.44 -15.38 -15.71
C LYS A 198 -21.43 -13.86 -15.56
N VAL A 199 -20.49 -13.15 -16.19
CA VAL A 199 -20.34 -11.70 -16.08
C VAL A 199 -21.57 -10.96 -16.63
N LYS A 200 -22.20 -10.15 -15.78
CA LYS A 200 -23.35 -9.31 -16.12
C LYS A 200 -23.02 -7.85 -15.82
N THR A 201 -22.56 -7.10 -16.82
CA THR A 201 -22.35 -5.66 -16.67
C THR A 201 -23.66 -4.92 -17.00
N GLY A 202 -24.43 -4.56 -15.97
CA GLY A 202 -25.71 -3.86 -16.12
C GLY A 202 -26.84 -4.74 -16.65
N SER A 203 -27.66 -4.22 -17.58
CA SER A 203 -28.84 -4.92 -18.13
C SER A 203 -28.53 -5.87 -19.30
N ARG A 204 -27.31 -5.88 -19.84
CA ARG A 204 -26.91 -6.71 -20.99
C ARG A 204 -25.96 -7.80 -20.54
N ASN A 205 -26.22 -9.03 -21.00
CA ASN A 205 -25.34 -10.16 -20.74
C ASN A 205 -24.14 -10.13 -21.70
N TYR A 206 -23.02 -9.56 -21.25
CA TYR A 206 -21.75 -9.54 -22.01
C TYR A 206 -20.92 -10.82 -21.81
N GLY A 207 -21.24 -11.65 -20.82
CA GLY A 207 -20.49 -12.87 -20.51
C GLY A 207 -20.23 -13.78 -21.72
N PRO A 208 -21.22 -14.12 -22.56
CA PRO A 208 -21.01 -14.98 -23.72
C PRO A 208 -20.04 -14.39 -24.77
N ALA A 209 -19.94 -13.06 -24.87
CA ALA A 209 -19.00 -12.42 -25.79
C ALA A 209 -17.56 -12.49 -25.25
N ILE A 210 -17.37 -12.24 -23.96
CA ILE A 210 -16.06 -12.36 -23.29
C ILE A 210 -15.58 -13.81 -23.31
N GLN A 211 -16.48 -14.76 -23.05
CA GLN A 211 -16.17 -16.19 -23.09
C GLN A 211 -15.72 -16.64 -24.50
N ARG A 212 -16.36 -16.12 -25.56
CA ARG A 212 -15.92 -16.35 -26.95
C ARG A 212 -14.53 -15.75 -27.22
N GLN A 213 -14.26 -14.54 -26.74
CA GLN A 213 -12.94 -13.93 -26.86
C GLN A 213 -11.84 -14.73 -26.16
N LEU A 214 -12.13 -15.24 -24.95
CA LEU A 214 -11.21 -16.10 -24.20
C LEU A 214 -11.03 -17.46 -24.88
N ALA A 215 -12.07 -18.02 -25.50
CA ALA A 215 -11.97 -19.26 -26.26
C ALA A 215 -11.00 -19.13 -27.46
N TYR A 216 -11.04 -18.02 -28.20
CA TYR A 216 -10.03 -17.77 -29.24
C TYR A 216 -8.61 -17.62 -28.69
N LEU A 217 -8.46 -16.97 -27.53
CA LEU A 217 -7.16 -16.83 -26.88
C LEU A 217 -6.59 -18.20 -26.50
N LEU A 218 -7.43 -19.08 -25.93
CA LEU A 218 -7.09 -20.45 -25.58
C LEU A 218 -6.80 -21.32 -26.80
N GLY A 219 -7.64 -21.24 -27.83
CA GLY A 219 -7.46 -21.97 -29.08
C GLY A 219 -6.16 -21.58 -29.79
N ARG A 220 -5.77 -20.30 -29.76
CA ARG A 220 -4.45 -19.86 -30.26
C ARG A 220 -3.29 -20.45 -29.46
N GLN A 221 -3.45 -20.64 -28.15
CA GLN A 221 -2.42 -21.24 -27.30
C GLN A 221 -2.46 -22.78 -27.31
N ASN A 222 -3.42 -23.39 -28.02
CA ASN A 222 -3.67 -24.84 -28.06
C ASN A 222 -3.84 -25.46 -26.67
N ILE A 223 -4.51 -24.74 -25.76
CA ILE A 223 -4.82 -25.26 -24.42
C ILE A 223 -6.19 -25.91 -24.47
N VAL A 224 -6.19 -27.24 -24.30
CA VAL A 224 -7.39 -28.07 -24.28
C VAL A 224 -7.75 -28.40 -22.85
N PHE A 225 -9.00 -28.16 -22.46
CA PHE A 225 -9.50 -28.62 -21.18
C PHE A 225 -9.72 -30.13 -21.22
N PRO A 226 -9.24 -30.91 -20.23
CA PRO A 226 -9.42 -32.36 -20.21
C PRO A 226 -10.89 -32.80 -20.09
N ASP A 227 -11.75 -31.92 -19.58
CA ASP A 227 -13.13 -32.21 -19.24
C ASP A 227 -14.07 -31.54 -20.27
N GLU A 228 -14.57 -32.34 -21.22
CA GLU A 228 -15.48 -31.91 -22.30
C GLU A 228 -16.86 -31.41 -21.80
N GLU A 229 -17.18 -31.60 -20.52
CA GLU A 229 -18.51 -31.31 -19.94
C GLU A 229 -18.77 -29.82 -19.63
N CYS A 230 -17.77 -28.93 -19.75
CA CYS A 230 -17.92 -27.50 -19.44
C CYS A 230 -18.48 -26.64 -20.59
N LEU A 231 -18.66 -27.20 -21.78
CA LEU A 231 -19.05 -26.45 -22.98
C LEU A 231 -20.38 -26.98 -23.51
N ALA A 232 -21.48 -26.45 -22.99
CA ALA A 232 -22.83 -26.78 -23.50
C ALA A 232 -23.06 -26.27 -24.94
N ASP A 233 -22.19 -25.40 -25.45
CA ASP A 233 -22.29 -24.75 -26.75
C ASP A 233 -21.27 -25.34 -27.73
N GLU A 234 -21.78 -25.97 -28.79
CA GLU A 234 -20.98 -26.60 -29.85
C GLU A 234 -20.10 -25.56 -30.57
N GLU A 235 -20.61 -24.34 -30.76
CA GLU A 235 -19.90 -23.23 -31.37
C GLU A 235 -18.66 -22.81 -30.55
N LEU A 236 -18.79 -22.78 -29.21
CA LEU A 236 -17.70 -22.42 -28.31
C LEU A 236 -16.61 -23.50 -28.30
N THR A 237 -17.01 -24.76 -28.45
CA THR A 237 -16.10 -25.90 -28.60
C THR A 237 -15.32 -25.79 -29.91
N GLU A 238 -16.00 -25.53 -31.03
CA GLU A 238 -15.35 -25.28 -32.32
C GLU A 238 -14.34 -24.13 -32.27
N MET A 239 -14.65 -23.05 -31.55
CA MET A 239 -13.72 -21.93 -31.32
C MET A 239 -12.50 -22.34 -30.51
N LEU A 240 -12.67 -23.17 -29.47
CA LEU A 240 -11.57 -23.66 -28.64
C LEU A 240 -10.63 -24.57 -29.45
N TRP A 241 -11.17 -25.44 -30.29
CA TRP A 241 -10.40 -26.29 -31.20
C TRP A 241 -9.82 -25.54 -32.41
N ASN A 242 -10.12 -24.24 -32.53
CA ASN A 242 -9.59 -23.36 -33.56
C ASN A 242 -9.90 -23.83 -35.01
N THR A 243 -11.04 -24.50 -35.21
CA THR A 243 -11.37 -25.17 -36.50
C THR A 243 -11.78 -24.19 -37.60
N ARG A 244 -12.56 -23.15 -37.27
CA ARG A 244 -13.12 -22.17 -38.23
C ARG A 244 -12.48 -20.78 -38.18
N LEU A 245 -11.26 -20.68 -37.63
CA LEU A 245 -10.57 -19.41 -37.41
C LEU A 245 -10.49 -18.53 -38.67
N SER A 246 -10.11 -19.13 -39.81
CA SER A 246 -9.96 -18.42 -41.07
C SER A 246 -11.26 -17.82 -41.59
N GLU A 247 -12.38 -18.52 -41.40
CA GLU A 247 -13.70 -18.04 -41.81
C GLU A 247 -14.11 -16.84 -40.97
N HIS A 248 -13.90 -16.92 -39.66
CA HIS A 248 -14.21 -15.84 -38.72
C HIS A 248 -13.32 -14.59 -38.94
N PHE A 249 -12.05 -14.76 -39.32
CA PHE A 249 -11.20 -13.62 -39.70
C PHE A 249 -11.64 -12.96 -41.00
N LEU A 250 -12.05 -13.75 -42.00
CA LEU A 250 -12.57 -13.21 -43.26
C LEU A 250 -13.92 -12.50 -43.07
N SER A 251 -14.81 -13.02 -42.21
CA SER A 251 -16.06 -12.34 -41.88
C SER A 251 -15.79 -11.03 -41.14
N LEU A 252 -14.89 -11.02 -40.16
CA LEU A 252 -14.49 -9.81 -39.44
C LEU A 252 -13.91 -8.75 -40.41
N GLY A 253 -13.06 -9.17 -41.35
CA GLY A 253 -12.49 -8.26 -42.35
C GLY A 253 -13.55 -7.59 -43.24
N ARG A 254 -14.61 -8.35 -43.59
CA ARG A 254 -15.77 -7.82 -44.32
C ARG A 254 -16.59 -6.85 -43.47
N GLU A 255 -16.80 -7.14 -42.19
CA GLU A 255 -17.55 -6.27 -41.27
C GLU A 255 -16.84 -4.95 -40.96
N LEU A 256 -15.50 -5.00 -40.85
CA LEU A 256 -14.67 -3.82 -40.58
C LEU A 256 -14.36 -2.99 -41.83
N ASP A 257 -14.80 -3.43 -43.00
CA ASP A 257 -14.57 -2.79 -44.30
C ASP A 257 -13.06 -2.51 -44.56
N ILE A 258 -12.24 -3.51 -44.25
CA ILE A 258 -10.76 -3.48 -44.41
C ILE A 258 -10.27 -4.43 -45.49
N MET A 259 -11.18 -5.06 -46.23
CA MET A 259 -10.83 -5.97 -47.34
C MET A 259 -10.20 -5.20 -48.49
N ASP A 260 -10.74 -4.01 -48.78
CA ASP A 260 -10.28 -3.17 -49.86
C ASP A 260 -9.33 -2.07 -49.34
N PRO A 261 -8.25 -1.77 -50.07
CA PRO A 261 -7.30 -0.74 -49.67
C PRO A 261 -7.98 0.63 -49.63
N LYS A 262 -7.85 1.34 -48.51
CA LYS A 262 -8.31 2.73 -48.40
C LYS A 262 -7.45 3.61 -49.29
N VAL A 263 -8.04 4.11 -50.37
CA VAL A 263 -7.39 5.09 -51.25
C VAL A 263 -7.36 6.43 -50.49
N PRO A 264 -6.21 7.13 -50.41
CA PRO A 264 -6.18 8.46 -49.82
C PRO A 264 -7.17 9.38 -50.55
N PRO A 265 -7.90 10.25 -49.84
CA PRO A 265 -8.85 11.15 -50.49
C PRO A 265 -8.11 12.00 -51.51
N GLU A 266 -8.53 11.93 -52.77
CA GLU A 266 -8.05 12.82 -53.82
C GLU A 266 -8.50 14.24 -53.47
N GLU A 267 -7.60 15.05 -52.88
CA GLU A 267 -7.81 16.49 -52.83
C GLU A 267 -7.83 17.00 -54.28
N PRO A 268 -8.95 17.60 -54.74
CA PRO A 268 -8.94 18.23 -56.05
C PRO A 268 -7.99 19.42 -55.97
N PHE A 269 -6.86 19.33 -56.67
CA PHE A 269 -5.99 20.46 -56.94
C PHE A 269 -6.82 21.54 -57.64
N HIS A 270 -7.27 22.54 -56.89
CA HIS A 270 -7.77 23.79 -57.46
C HIS A 270 -6.56 24.57 -57.98
N GLY A 271 -6.35 24.49 -59.29
CA GLY A 271 -5.44 25.36 -60.04
C GLY A 271 -6.03 26.72 -60.38
#